data_AF-A0A7V4THG5-F1
#
_entry.id   AF-A0A7V4THG5-F1
#
_cell.length_a   1.000
_cell.length_b   1.000
_cell.length_c   1.000
_cell.angle_alpha   90.00
_cell.angle_beta   90.00
_cell.angle_gamma   90.00
#
_symmetry.space_group_name_H-M   'P 1'
#
loop_
_entity.id
_entity.type
_entity.pdbx_description
1 polymer ?
#
loop_
_entity_poly.entity_id
_entity_poly.type
_entity_poly.pdbx_seq_one_letter_code
_entity_poly.pdbx_strand_id
1 'polypeptide(L)'
;DVSLRTRNVWERLIFYRDGLRIFALRPVSGWGGGGWEALYFSVRSFPYTTRSTHNFYLQVLIEGGLVGMTLLVLLLFSLFRMSSNAFRQNPTPWVGMLFGILAFSFLHGFVDVDFNLGAYQLGVWFLAGCLVQASLKGNSGKKGAFFTLSPLLFSLICAALFALSSFSVSSEWQRIFDRYFAREGKWDEAVYFLERASRFEPWNPEIHYALSQALRQKFLLERKEALRQWAIEEGEKALRLAPRNASILEHVGILYAERGDFDRALPLLKKAVESNPFELSHYLNLARVCRYAGRFFLEKGEKEKAIVFLEEGIAVEELLRKAEGRSLVPLKWDTGEVRQLIEEMKTLKQKAGE
;
A
#
# COMPACT_ATOMS: atom_id res chain seq x y z
N ASP A 1 -17.29 -14.14 -23.74
CA ASP A 1 -16.90 -15.44 -23.15
C ASP A 1 -16.07 -15.29 -21.89
N VAL A 2 -16.72 -15.34 -20.73
CA VAL A 2 -16.03 -15.48 -19.43
C VAL A 2 -15.94 -16.98 -19.13
N SER A 3 -14.92 -17.63 -19.68
CA SER A 3 -14.57 -19.00 -19.32
C SER A 3 -13.77 -19.00 -18.02
N LEU A 4 -14.02 -19.97 -17.13
CA LEU A 4 -13.25 -20.19 -15.89
C LEU A 4 -11.75 -20.47 -16.14
N ARG A 5 -11.35 -20.66 -17.41
CA ARG A 5 -9.96 -20.86 -17.85
C ARG A 5 -9.32 -19.60 -18.45
N THR A 6 -10.04 -18.47 -18.50
CA THR A 6 -9.44 -17.20 -18.89
C THR A 6 -8.50 -16.72 -17.80
N ARG A 7 -7.32 -16.21 -18.19
CA ARG A 7 -6.28 -15.72 -17.28
C ARG A 7 -6.86 -14.82 -16.17
N ASN A 8 -7.81 -13.96 -16.51
CA ASN A 8 -8.44 -13.02 -15.60
C ASN A 8 -9.23 -13.69 -14.45
N VAL A 9 -9.93 -14.80 -14.69
CA VAL A 9 -10.69 -15.50 -13.62
C VAL A 9 -9.74 -16.20 -12.65
N TRP A 10 -8.72 -16.87 -13.18
CA TRP A 10 -7.71 -17.53 -12.35
C TRP A 10 -6.94 -16.51 -11.50
N GLU A 11 -6.54 -15.37 -12.05
CA GLU A 11 -5.87 -14.30 -11.32
C GLU A 11 -6.74 -13.76 -10.15
N ARG A 12 -8.06 -13.57 -10.37
CA ARG A 12 -8.99 -13.16 -9.30
C ARG A 12 -9.05 -14.17 -8.16
N LEU A 13 -9.09 -15.48 -8.45
CA LEU A 13 -9.07 -16.51 -7.40
C LEU A 13 -7.78 -16.46 -6.58
N ILE A 14 -6.64 -16.14 -7.21
CA ILE A 14 -5.38 -15.93 -6.49
C ILE A 14 -5.46 -14.68 -5.61
N PHE A 15 -6.02 -13.56 -6.11
CA PHE A 15 -6.21 -12.36 -5.30
C PHE A 15 -7.07 -12.65 -4.07
N TYR A 16 -8.10 -13.49 -4.22
CA TYR A 16 -8.96 -13.87 -3.10
C TYR A 16 -8.18 -14.69 -2.07
N ARG A 17 -7.40 -15.67 -2.53
CA ARG A 17 -6.55 -16.48 -1.66
C ARG A 17 -5.54 -15.62 -0.90
N ASP A 18 -4.85 -14.74 -1.61
CA ASP A 18 -3.82 -13.88 -1.02
C ASP A 18 -4.46 -12.83 -0.08
N GLY A 19 -5.64 -12.33 -0.41
CA GLY A 19 -6.43 -11.47 0.47
C GLY A 19 -6.86 -12.15 1.76
N LEU A 20 -7.30 -13.41 1.70
CA LEU A 20 -7.63 -14.20 2.90
C LEU A 20 -6.41 -14.45 3.79
N ARG A 21 -5.21 -14.59 3.20
CA ARG A 21 -3.96 -14.67 3.97
C ARG A 21 -3.68 -13.37 4.72
N ILE A 22 -3.88 -12.21 4.09
CA ILE A 22 -3.73 -10.90 4.75
C ILE A 22 -4.75 -10.76 5.89
N PHE A 23 -6.02 -11.10 5.64
CA PHE A 23 -7.08 -11.06 6.65
C PHE A 23 -6.73 -11.93 7.86
N ALA A 24 -6.23 -13.16 7.63
CA ALA A 24 -5.89 -14.10 8.70
C ALA A 24 -4.83 -13.56 9.67
N LEU A 25 -3.99 -12.62 9.25
CA LEU A 25 -2.98 -12.00 10.12
C LEU A 25 -3.60 -11.00 11.12
N ARG A 26 -4.75 -10.39 10.83
CA ARG A 26 -5.42 -9.42 11.70
C ARG A 26 -6.96 -9.44 11.55
N PRO A 27 -7.63 -10.54 11.95
CA PRO A 27 -9.02 -10.81 11.57
C PRO A 27 -10.03 -9.88 12.25
N VAL A 28 -9.75 -9.40 13.47
CA VAL A 28 -10.75 -8.64 14.24
C VAL A 28 -10.91 -7.22 13.70
N SER A 29 -9.83 -6.43 13.71
CA SER A 29 -9.86 -5.01 13.33
C SER A 29 -9.53 -4.74 11.87
N GLY A 30 -8.98 -5.73 11.15
CA GLY A 30 -8.38 -5.50 9.83
C GLY A 30 -7.12 -4.62 9.91
N TRP A 31 -6.67 -4.20 8.73
CA TRP A 31 -5.42 -3.46 8.52
C TRP A 31 -5.58 -1.95 8.33
N GLY A 32 -6.83 -1.45 8.33
CA GLY A 32 -7.16 -0.07 7.97
C GLY A 32 -7.29 0.13 6.45
N GLY A 33 -7.76 1.31 6.05
CA GLY A 33 -7.93 1.67 4.63
C GLY A 33 -6.61 1.58 3.87
N GLY A 34 -6.61 0.96 2.70
CA GLY A 34 -5.40 0.71 1.91
C GLY A 34 -4.58 -0.51 2.38
N GLY A 35 -5.10 -1.30 3.33
CA GLY A 35 -4.41 -2.49 3.84
C GLY A 35 -4.05 -3.51 2.76
N TRP A 36 -4.88 -3.66 1.72
CA TRP A 36 -4.54 -4.48 0.56
C TRP A 36 -3.30 -3.95 -0.17
N GLU A 37 -3.35 -2.69 -0.62
CA GLU A 37 -2.29 -2.05 -1.41
C GLU A 37 -0.93 -2.07 -0.68
N ALA A 38 -0.96 -1.89 0.64
CA ALA A 38 0.25 -1.90 1.47
C ALA A 38 0.86 -3.30 1.69
N LEU A 39 0.07 -4.37 1.60
CA LEU A 39 0.50 -5.71 2.09
C LEU A 39 0.55 -6.78 1.01
N TYR A 40 -0.17 -6.64 -0.10
CA TYR A 40 -0.31 -7.73 -1.07
C TYR A 40 1.03 -8.14 -1.69
N PHE A 41 1.99 -7.23 -1.82
CA PHE A 41 3.36 -7.54 -2.27
C PHE A 41 4.06 -8.58 -1.38
N SER A 42 3.75 -8.62 -0.09
CA SER A 42 4.35 -9.56 0.87
C SER A 42 3.71 -10.95 0.85
N VAL A 43 2.46 -11.06 0.38
CA VAL A 43 1.67 -12.31 0.38
C VAL A 43 1.38 -12.87 -1.03
N ARG A 44 1.63 -12.07 -2.08
CA ARG A 44 1.33 -12.45 -3.47
C ARG A 44 2.00 -13.77 -3.85
N SER A 45 1.28 -14.54 -4.66
CA SER A 45 1.66 -15.89 -5.05
C SER A 45 2.29 -15.99 -6.43
N PHE A 46 2.24 -14.91 -7.20
CA PHE A 46 3.05 -14.69 -8.40
C PHE A 46 3.20 -13.16 -8.62
N PRO A 47 4.05 -12.71 -9.55
CA PRO A 47 4.21 -11.29 -9.83
C PRO A 47 2.95 -10.74 -10.54
N TYR A 48 2.08 -10.08 -9.78
CA TYR A 48 0.99 -9.26 -10.29
C TYR A 48 0.99 -7.89 -9.62
N THR A 49 0.32 -6.93 -10.24
CA THR A 49 0.06 -5.60 -9.69
C THR A 49 -1.43 -5.30 -9.75
N THR A 50 -2.01 -4.93 -8.61
CA THR A 50 -3.42 -4.51 -8.54
C THR A 50 -3.64 -3.60 -7.34
N ARG A 51 -4.58 -2.67 -7.45
CA ARG A 51 -4.98 -1.75 -6.38
C ARG A 51 -6.15 -2.25 -5.55
N SER A 52 -6.83 -3.31 -5.99
CA SER A 52 -7.97 -3.88 -5.28
C SER A 52 -7.93 -5.40 -5.32
N THR A 53 -8.71 -6.01 -4.44
CA THR A 53 -8.96 -7.46 -4.48
C THR A 53 -9.92 -7.87 -5.58
N HIS A 54 -10.54 -6.94 -6.31
CA HIS A 54 -11.69 -7.18 -7.20
C HIS A 54 -12.89 -7.87 -6.50
N ASN A 55 -12.99 -7.69 -5.18
CA ASN A 55 -14.09 -8.18 -4.37
C ASN A 55 -14.29 -7.23 -3.19
N PHE A 56 -15.36 -6.45 -3.24
CA PHE A 56 -15.67 -5.42 -2.25
C PHE A 56 -15.73 -5.98 -0.82
N TYR A 57 -16.31 -7.16 -0.65
CA TYR A 57 -16.46 -7.78 0.67
C TYR A 57 -15.12 -8.25 1.23
N LEU A 58 -14.26 -8.81 0.38
CA LEU A 58 -12.91 -9.17 0.78
C LEU A 58 -12.08 -7.93 1.10
N GLN A 59 -12.24 -6.85 0.35
CA GLN A 59 -11.63 -5.55 0.66
C GLN A 59 -12.05 -5.08 2.06
N VAL A 60 -13.35 -5.08 2.36
CA VAL A 60 -13.88 -4.71 3.68
C VAL A 60 -13.35 -5.62 4.78
N LEU A 61 -13.20 -6.92 4.54
CA LEU A 61 -12.61 -7.86 5.50
C LEU A 61 -11.14 -7.55 5.78
N ILE A 62 -10.35 -7.28 4.74
CA ILE A 62 -8.92 -6.99 4.90
C ILE A 62 -8.73 -5.68 5.66
N GLU A 63 -9.50 -4.65 5.30
CA GLU A 63 -9.31 -3.30 5.84
C GLU A 63 -9.99 -3.11 7.19
N GLY A 64 -11.23 -3.58 7.35
CA GLY A 64 -12.03 -3.40 8.57
C GLY A 64 -12.17 -4.65 9.45
N GLY A 65 -11.69 -5.81 9.00
CA GLY A 65 -11.82 -7.06 9.74
C GLY A 65 -13.28 -7.51 9.89
N LEU A 66 -13.50 -8.36 10.89
CA LEU A 66 -14.83 -8.79 11.30
C LEU A 66 -15.69 -7.62 11.80
N VAL A 67 -15.09 -6.59 12.38
CA VAL A 67 -15.82 -5.38 12.82
C VAL A 67 -16.42 -4.66 11.61
N GLY A 68 -15.59 -4.32 10.61
CA GLY A 68 -16.04 -3.67 9.38
C GLY A 68 -17.06 -4.50 8.62
N MET A 69 -16.83 -5.81 8.50
CA MET A 69 -17.79 -6.71 7.85
C MET A 69 -19.13 -6.78 8.60
N THR A 70 -19.11 -6.82 9.93
CA THR A 70 -20.34 -6.83 10.74
C THR A 70 -21.14 -5.53 10.53
N LEU A 71 -20.46 -4.37 10.54
CA LEU A 71 -21.10 -3.09 10.28
C LEU A 71 -21.72 -3.04 8.86
N LEU A 72 -21.01 -3.57 7.85
CA LEU A 72 -21.53 -3.67 6.49
C LEU A 72 -22.77 -4.57 6.43
N VAL A 73 -22.74 -5.76 7.05
CA VAL A 73 -23.89 -6.67 7.08
C VAL A 73 -25.09 -6.03 7.77
N LEU A 74 -24.90 -5.34 8.90
CA LEU A 74 -25.96 -4.63 9.59
C LEU A 74 -26.56 -3.51 8.73
N LEU A 75 -25.72 -2.76 8.01
CA LEU A 75 -26.15 -1.71 7.09
C LEU A 75 -26.98 -2.28 5.94
N LEU A 76 -26.49 -3.33 5.28
CA LEU A 76 -27.19 -3.99 4.18
C LEU A 76 -28.51 -4.62 4.65
N PHE A 77 -28.52 -5.24 5.83
CA PHE A 77 -29.74 -5.78 6.44
C PHE A 77 -30.76 -4.70 6.76
N SER A 78 -30.32 -3.55 7.29
CA SER A 78 -31.20 -2.40 7.54
C SER A 78 -31.80 -1.87 6.24
N LEU A 79 -30.99 -1.67 5.21
CA LEU A 79 -31.46 -1.24 3.88
C LEU A 79 -32.46 -2.23 3.30
N PHE A 80 -32.16 -3.53 3.35
CA PHE A 80 -33.09 -4.58 2.90
C PHE A 80 -34.41 -4.53 3.65
N ARG A 81 -34.38 -4.45 4.99
CA ARG A 81 -35.59 -4.38 5.82
C ARG A 81 -36.43 -3.14 5.51
N MET A 82 -35.79 -1.97 5.39
CA MET A 82 -36.46 -0.71 5.04
C MET A 82 -37.09 -0.79 3.65
N SER A 83 -36.39 -1.39 2.69
CA SER A 83 -36.89 -1.60 1.32
C SER A 83 -38.08 -2.55 1.30
N SER A 84 -37.98 -3.67 2.03
CA SER A 84 -39.07 -4.65 2.15
C SER A 84 -40.31 -4.03 2.78
N ASN A 85 -40.13 -3.21 3.82
CA ASN A 85 -41.22 -2.46 4.44
C ASN A 85 -41.85 -1.45 3.47
N ALA A 86 -41.02 -0.67 2.76
CA ALA A 86 -41.49 0.30 1.77
C ALA A 86 -42.32 -0.38 0.67
N PHE A 87 -41.85 -1.53 0.17
CA PHE A 87 -42.55 -2.31 -0.84
C PHE A 87 -43.88 -2.87 -0.33
N ARG A 88 -43.93 -3.38 0.90
CA ARG A 88 -45.17 -3.90 1.50
C ARG A 88 -46.20 -2.81 1.76
N GLN A 89 -45.76 -1.61 2.14
CA GLN A 89 -46.64 -0.50 2.49
C GLN A 89 -47.13 0.27 1.25
N ASN A 90 -46.24 0.51 0.28
CA ASN A 90 -46.54 1.29 -0.93
C ASN A 90 -45.82 0.68 -2.14
N PRO A 91 -46.35 -0.42 -2.71
CA PRO A 91 -45.74 -1.12 -3.84
C PRO A 91 -45.85 -0.29 -5.12
N THR A 92 -44.88 0.59 -5.35
CA THR A 92 -44.76 1.36 -6.59
C THR A 92 -43.59 0.81 -7.42
N PRO A 93 -43.67 0.89 -8.77
CA PRO A 93 -42.57 0.44 -9.65
C PRO A 93 -41.22 1.09 -9.31
N TRP A 94 -41.23 2.35 -8.86
CA TRP A 94 -40.03 3.09 -8.47
C TRP A 94 -39.31 2.49 -7.25
N VAL A 95 -40.06 2.04 -6.24
CA VAL A 95 -39.47 1.38 -5.05
C VAL A 95 -38.84 0.05 -5.44
N GLY A 96 -39.52 -0.73 -6.29
CA GLY A 96 -38.99 -1.97 -6.83
C GLY A 96 -37.71 -1.75 -7.67
N MET A 97 -37.71 -0.72 -8.51
CA MET A 97 -36.55 -0.34 -9.33
C MET A 97 -35.35 0.07 -8.46
N LEU A 98 -35.55 0.95 -7.47
CA LEU A 98 -34.48 1.37 -6.55
C LEU A 98 -33.90 0.20 -5.77
N PHE A 99 -34.75 -0.69 -5.26
CA PHE A 99 -34.32 -1.90 -4.58
C PHE A 99 -33.50 -2.82 -5.50
N GLY A 100 -33.98 -3.04 -6.73
CA GLY A 100 -33.30 -3.86 -7.72
C GLY A 100 -31.91 -3.31 -8.07
N ILE A 101 -31.80 -2.00 -8.31
CA ILE A 101 -30.51 -1.34 -8.59
C ILE A 101 -29.54 -1.53 -7.42
N LEU A 102 -29.97 -1.25 -6.18
CA LEU A 102 -29.10 -1.41 -5.02
C LEU A 102 -28.69 -2.86 -4.78
N ALA A 103 -29.64 -3.80 -4.86
CA ALA A 103 -29.36 -5.22 -4.70
C ALA A 103 -28.35 -5.70 -5.75
N PHE A 104 -28.55 -5.32 -7.01
CA PHE A 104 -27.64 -5.63 -8.10
C PHE A 104 -26.26 -4.99 -7.89
N SER A 105 -26.19 -3.72 -7.47
CA SER A 105 -24.96 -3.02 -7.15
C SER A 105 -24.12 -3.75 -6.10
N PHE A 106 -24.73 -4.14 -4.98
CA PHE A 106 -24.01 -4.87 -3.92
C PHE A 106 -23.70 -6.31 -4.32
N LEU A 107 -24.56 -7.00 -5.08
CA LEU A 107 -24.26 -8.33 -5.62
C LEU A 107 -23.07 -8.30 -6.59
N HIS A 108 -22.99 -7.29 -7.45
CA HIS A 108 -21.85 -7.12 -8.35
C HIS A 108 -20.54 -6.81 -7.63
N GLY A 109 -20.61 -6.32 -6.38
CA GLY A 109 -19.46 -6.15 -5.50
C GLY A 109 -18.71 -7.46 -5.18
N PHE A 110 -19.30 -8.64 -5.44
CA PHE A 110 -18.59 -9.92 -5.34
C PHE A 110 -17.62 -10.20 -6.48
N VAL A 111 -17.78 -9.53 -7.64
CA VAL A 111 -17.14 -9.94 -8.90
C VAL A 111 -16.24 -8.88 -9.51
N ASP A 112 -16.72 -7.64 -9.65
CA ASP A 112 -16.00 -6.64 -10.46
C ASP A 112 -16.29 -5.18 -10.12
N VAL A 113 -17.42 -4.89 -9.46
CA VAL A 113 -17.73 -3.50 -9.13
C VAL A 113 -17.00 -3.12 -7.87
N ASP A 114 -15.80 -2.59 -8.08
CA ASP A 114 -15.02 -1.97 -7.02
C ASP A 114 -15.73 -0.68 -6.62
N PHE A 115 -16.29 -0.70 -5.41
CA PHE A 115 -16.67 0.52 -4.71
C PHE A 115 -15.47 1.46 -4.51
N ASN A 116 -14.26 1.18 -4.99
CA ASN A 116 -13.16 2.16 -5.00
C ASN A 116 -13.36 3.30 -6.01
N LEU A 117 -14.30 3.18 -6.95
CA LEU A 117 -14.66 4.26 -7.87
C LEU A 117 -15.62 5.26 -7.21
N GLY A 118 -15.11 6.43 -6.82
CA GLY A 118 -15.88 7.43 -6.07
C GLY A 118 -17.20 7.86 -6.75
N ALA A 119 -17.22 8.03 -8.07
CA ALA A 119 -18.44 8.36 -8.81
C ALA A 119 -19.52 7.27 -8.68
N TYR A 120 -19.13 6.00 -8.69
CA TYR A 120 -20.04 4.88 -8.51
C TYR A 120 -20.59 4.83 -7.08
N GLN A 121 -19.72 5.01 -6.07
CA GLN A 121 -20.15 5.07 -4.67
C GLN A 121 -21.19 6.17 -4.44
N LEU A 122 -20.95 7.37 -4.96
CA LEU A 122 -21.87 8.50 -4.82
C LEU A 122 -23.25 8.17 -5.39
N GLY A 123 -23.30 7.52 -6.57
CA GLY A 123 -24.55 7.06 -7.18
C GLY A 123 -25.30 6.04 -6.31
N VAL A 124 -24.60 4.99 -5.85
CA VAL A 124 -25.22 3.94 -5.02
C VAL A 124 -25.76 4.52 -3.70
N TRP A 125 -24.98 5.35 -3.01
CA TRP A 125 -25.40 5.94 -1.73
C TRP A 125 -26.52 6.97 -1.89
N PHE A 126 -26.52 7.74 -2.98
CA PHE A 126 -27.63 8.62 -3.32
C PHE A 126 -28.95 7.83 -3.50
N LEU A 127 -28.91 6.75 -4.29
CA LEU A 127 -30.08 5.89 -4.52
C LEU A 127 -30.55 5.19 -3.23
N ALA A 128 -29.62 4.79 -2.35
CA ALA A 128 -29.96 4.27 -1.03
C ALA A 128 -30.71 5.32 -0.19
N GLY A 129 -30.29 6.58 -0.24
CA GLY A 129 -31.00 7.70 0.40
C GLY A 129 -32.42 7.90 -0.14
N CYS A 130 -32.59 7.86 -1.47
CA CYS A 130 -33.91 7.94 -2.11
C CYS A 130 -34.84 6.79 -1.64
N LEU A 131 -34.30 5.58 -1.51
CA LEU A 131 -35.06 4.41 -1.04
C LEU A 131 -35.44 4.53 0.43
N VAL A 132 -34.52 5.00 1.28
CA VAL A 132 -34.80 5.30 2.68
C VAL A 132 -35.95 6.30 2.79
N GLN A 133 -35.93 7.38 2.01
CA GLN A 133 -37.00 8.38 2.01
C GLN A 133 -38.36 7.80 1.58
N ALA A 134 -38.36 6.89 0.60
CA ALA A 134 -39.58 6.20 0.19
C ALA A 134 -40.16 5.32 1.32
N SER A 135 -39.30 4.73 2.17
CA SER A 135 -39.73 3.90 3.31
C SER A 135 -40.37 4.70 4.46
N LEU A 136 -40.01 5.97 4.62
CA LEU A 136 -40.52 6.81 5.72
C LEU A 136 -41.97 7.25 5.51
N LYS A 137 -42.43 7.38 4.26
CA LYS A 137 -43.81 7.84 3.96
C LYS A 137 -44.92 6.90 4.44
N GLY A 138 -44.63 5.63 4.73
CA GLY A 138 -45.62 4.66 5.22
C GLY A 138 -45.56 4.37 6.72
N ASN A 139 -44.59 4.93 7.45
CA ASN A 139 -44.39 4.64 8.88
C ASN A 139 -44.66 5.90 9.71
N SER A 140 -45.95 6.23 9.90
CA SER A 140 -46.42 7.38 10.70
C SER A 140 -46.29 7.19 12.22
N GLY A 141 -45.79 6.03 12.67
CA GLY A 141 -45.53 5.75 14.08
C GLY A 141 -44.22 6.38 14.54
N LYS A 142 -44.31 7.41 15.38
CA LYS A 142 -43.17 8.03 16.09
C LYS A 142 -42.31 6.96 16.77
N LYS A 143 -41.19 6.59 16.16
CA LYS A 143 -40.02 6.09 16.88
C LYS A 143 -38.96 7.15 16.73
N GLY A 144 -38.74 7.91 17.81
CA GLY A 144 -37.71 8.93 17.86
C GLY A 144 -36.37 8.31 17.47
N ALA A 145 -35.66 8.96 16.54
CA ALA A 145 -34.27 8.62 16.31
C ALA A 145 -33.54 8.73 17.66
N PHE A 146 -32.81 7.68 18.06
CA PHE A 146 -32.04 7.67 19.31
C PHE A 146 -30.90 8.70 19.28
N PHE A 147 -30.58 9.23 18.09
CA PHE A 147 -29.57 10.24 17.85
C PHE A 147 -29.94 11.10 16.64
N THR A 148 -30.05 12.42 16.81
CA THR A 148 -30.16 13.38 15.71
C THR A 148 -28.94 14.28 15.75
N LEU A 149 -28.06 14.21 14.75
CA LEU A 149 -27.07 15.28 14.53
C LEU A 149 -27.84 16.56 14.20
N SER A 150 -27.47 17.69 14.80
CA SER A 150 -28.01 18.97 14.36
C SER A 150 -27.64 19.19 12.88
N PRO A 151 -28.54 19.73 12.04
CA PRO A 151 -28.24 19.99 10.62
C PRO A 151 -26.99 20.87 10.43
N LEU A 152 -26.73 21.74 11.40
CA LEU A 152 -25.51 22.56 11.45
C LEU A 152 -24.26 21.69 11.66
N LEU A 153 -24.25 20.80 12.65
CA LEU A 153 -23.11 19.93 12.91
C LEU A 153 -22.84 18.99 11.72
N PHE A 154 -23.88 18.45 11.10
CA PHE A 154 -23.75 17.64 9.89
C PHE A 154 -23.12 18.46 8.73
N SER A 155 -23.63 19.66 8.48
CA SER A 155 -23.09 20.56 7.45
C SER A 155 -21.63 20.93 7.71
N LEU A 156 -21.26 21.17 8.98
CA LEU A 156 -19.88 21.47 9.37
C LEU A 156 -18.95 20.27 9.15
N ILE A 157 -19.40 19.04 9.44
CA ILE A 157 -18.64 17.82 9.16
C ILE A 157 -18.43 17.67 7.64
N CYS A 158 -19.47 17.85 6.83
CA CYS A 158 -19.35 17.79 5.38
C CYS A 158 -18.40 18.87 4.84
N ALA A 159 -18.48 20.10 5.34
CA ALA A 159 -17.57 21.18 4.96
C ALA A 159 -16.11 20.87 5.36
N ALA A 160 -15.89 20.30 6.55
CA ALA A 160 -14.56 19.89 7.00
C ALA A 160 -13.98 18.77 6.11
N LEU A 161 -14.78 17.75 5.76
CA LEU A 161 -14.37 16.68 4.85
C LEU A 161 -14.05 17.21 3.45
N PHE A 162 -14.84 18.16 2.95
CA PHE A 162 -14.58 18.82 1.67
C PHE A 162 -13.27 19.64 1.70
N ALA A 163 -13.03 20.40 2.77
CA ALA A 163 -11.79 21.15 2.94
C ALA A 163 -10.56 20.21 3.02
N LEU A 164 -10.66 19.10 3.76
CA LEU A 164 -9.60 18.07 3.80
C LEU A 164 -9.31 17.49 2.41
N SER A 165 -10.36 17.16 1.64
CA SER A 165 -10.19 16.68 0.26
C SER A 165 -9.53 17.72 -0.65
N SER A 166 -9.80 19.00 -0.43
CA SER A 166 -9.19 20.11 -1.18
C SER A 166 -7.69 20.23 -0.90
N PHE A 167 -7.25 19.93 0.34
CA PHE A 167 -5.82 19.87 0.66
C PHE A 167 -5.13 18.70 -0.02
N SER A 168 -5.76 17.53 -0.10
CA SER A 168 -5.22 16.39 -0.85
C SER A 168 -5.04 16.69 -2.34
N VAL A 169 -6.01 17.35 -2.98
CA VAL A 169 -5.86 17.82 -4.36
C VAL A 169 -4.71 18.81 -4.49
N SER A 170 -4.59 19.76 -3.57
CA SER A 170 -3.51 20.76 -3.56
C SER A 170 -2.13 20.12 -3.40
N SER A 171 -2.02 19.11 -2.53
CA SER A 171 -0.84 18.28 -2.31
C SER A 171 -0.43 17.55 -3.59
N GLU A 172 -1.37 16.88 -4.26
CA GLU A 172 -1.09 16.15 -5.50
C GLU A 172 -0.61 17.08 -6.62
N TRP A 173 -1.14 18.30 -6.72
CA TRP A 173 -0.61 19.30 -7.65
C TRP A 173 0.86 19.63 -7.38
N GLN A 174 1.25 19.81 -6.11
CA GLN A 174 2.66 20.03 -5.78
C GLN A 174 3.52 18.83 -6.19
N ARG A 175 3.05 17.60 -5.96
CA ARG A 175 3.76 16.37 -6.37
C ARG A 175 3.89 16.22 -7.89
N ILE A 176 2.92 16.71 -8.66
CA ILE A 176 3.03 16.73 -10.12
C ILE A 176 4.18 17.65 -10.56
N PHE A 177 4.29 18.85 -9.97
CA PHE A 177 5.41 19.76 -10.25
C PHE A 177 6.75 19.15 -9.84
N ASP A 178 6.84 18.56 -8.65
CA ASP A 178 8.02 17.80 -8.22
C ASP A 178 8.44 16.77 -9.27
N ARG A 179 7.54 15.86 -9.67
CA ARG A 179 7.86 14.81 -10.66
C ARG A 179 8.35 15.39 -11.99
N TYR A 180 7.84 16.56 -12.39
CA TYR A 180 8.31 17.27 -13.57
C TYR A 180 9.75 17.77 -13.37
N PHE A 181 10.03 18.52 -12.30
CA PHE A 181 11.36 19.07 -12.03
C PHE A 181 12.42 17.99 -11.72
N ALA A 182 12.05 16.93 -11.00
CA ALA A 182 12.92 15.79 -10.72
C ALA A 182 13.38 15.08 -12.01
N ARG A 183 12.50 14.97 -13.03
CA ARG A 183 12.86 14.40 -14.35
C ARG A 183 13.86 15.27 -15.11
N GLU A 184 13.78 16.58 -14.92
CA GLU A 184 14.72 17.55 -15.49
C GLU A 184 16.03 17.65 -14.68
N GLY A 185 16.17 16.89 -13.58
CA GLY A 185 17.32 16.95 -12.67
C GLY A 185 17.37 18.24 -11.82
N LYS A 186 16.28 19.00 -11.77
CA LYS A 186 16.12 20.26 -11.03
C LYS A 186 15.70 19.98 -9.60
N TRP A 187 16.67 19.54 -8.79
CA TRP A 187 16.42 19.01 -7.44
C TRP A 187 16.06 20.09 -6.41
N ASP A 188 16.48 21.34 -6.59
CA ASP A 188 16.08 22.44 -5.73
C ASP A 188 14.57 22.71 -5.82
N GLU A 189 14.05 22.80 -7.04
CA GLU A 189 12.63 22.98 -7.31
C GLU A 189 11.82 21.77 -6.86
N ALA A 190 12.31 20.54 -7.12
CA ALA A 190 11.67 19.31 -6.65
C ALA A 190 11.48 19.31 -5.13
N VAL A 191 12.54 19.62 -4.38
CA VAL A 191 12.48 19.74 -2.91
C VAL A 191 11.48 20.82 -2.48
N TYR A 192 11.50 22.00 -3.10
CA TYR A 192 10.57 23.09 -2.79
C TYR A 192 9.09 22.65 -2.92
N PHE A 193 8.75 21.96 -4.00
CA PHE A 193 7.38 21.48 -4.20
C PHE A 193 7.01 20.36 -3.22
N LEU A 194 7.94 19.46 -2.90
CA LEU A 194 7.72 18.39 -1.91
C LEU A 194 7.57 18.92 -0.48
N GLU A 195 8.31 19.97 -0.09
CA GLU A 195 8.13 20.65 1.19
C GLU A 195 6.75 21.33 1.29
N ARG A 196 6.22 21.84 0.17
CA ARG A 196 4.85 22.36 0.15
C ARG A 196 3.82 21.24 0.24
N ALA A 197 4.04 20.15 -0.47
CA ALA A 197 3.17 18.97 -0.42
C ALA A 197 3.09 18.42 1.01
N SER A 198 4.22 18.33 1.72
CA SER A 198 4.27 17.80 3.10
C SER A 198 3.55 18.68 4.11
N ARG A 199 3.39 19.99 3.84
CA ARG A 199 2.55 20.88 4.66
C ARG A 199 1.06 20.62 4.47
N PHE A 200 0.63 20.20 3.29
CA PHE A 200 -0.77 19.84 3.02
C PHE A 200 -1.10 18.44 3.54
N GLU A 201 -0.19 17.48 3.39
CA GLU A 201 -0.38 16.10 3.86
C GLU A 201 0.81 15.56 4.68
N PRO A 202 0.95 15.98 5.95
CA PRO A 202 2.05 15.54 6.83
C PRO A 202 2.07 14.03 7.16
N TRP A 203 0.98 13.32 6.84
CA TRP A 203 0.82 11.88 7.12
C TRP A 203 0.93 11.02 5.85
N ASN A 204 1.30 11.61 4.70
CA ASN A 204 1.45 10.87 3.46
C ASN A 204 2.89 10.32 3.32
N PRO A 205 3.11 9.00 3.46
CA PRO A 205 4.46 8.41 3.41
C PRO A 205 5.16 8.65 2.07
N GLU A 206 4.41 8.72 0.97
CA GLU A 206 4.96 8.88 -0.37
C GLU A 206 5.62 10.25 -0.57
N ILE A 207 5.12 11.30 0.12
CA ILE A 207 5.70 12.64 0.05
C ILE A 207 7.05 12.67 0.76
N HIS A 208 7.09 12.13 1.99
CA HIS A 208 8.33 12.04 2.76
C HIS A 208 9.37 11.13 2.07
N TYR A 209 8.91 10.06 1.43
CA TYR A 209 9.75 9.19 0.62
C TYR A 209 10.33 9.91 -0.60
N ALA A 210 9.50 10.62 -1.37
CA ALA A 210 9.96 11.41 -2.52
C ALA A 210 10.92 12.53 -2.09
N LEU A 211 10.63 13.21 -0.98
CA LEU A 211 11.50 14.26 -0.42
C LEU A 211 12.87 13.70 -0.02
N SER A 212 12.87 12.56 0.66
CA SER A 212 14.10 11.84 1.00
C SER A 212 14.91 11.46 -0.24
N GLN A 213 14.27 10.99 -1.31
CA GLN A 213 14.95 10.68 -2.57
C GLN A 213 15.55 11.93 -3.23
N ALA A 214 14.80 13.02 -3.34
CA ALA A 214 15.28 14.28 -3.91
C ALA A 214 16.47 14.84 -3.11
N LEU A 215 16.40 14.82 -1.78
CA LEU A 215 17.48 15.24 -0.89
C LEU A 215 18.74 14.36 -1.04
N ARG A 216 18.56 13.04 -1.20
CA ARG A 216 19.67 12.13 -1.51
C ARG A 216 20.35 12.52 -2.82
N GLN A 217 19.59 12.84 -3.86
CA GLN A 217 20.16 13.30 -5.14
C GLN A 217 20.94 14.61 -4.98
N LYS A 218 20.40 15.59 -4.24
CA LYS A 218 21.15 16.82 -3.91
C LYS A 218 22.42 16.52 -3.13
N PHE A 219 22.38 15.61 -2.17
CA PHE A 219 23.56 15.16 -1.44
C PHE A 219 24.62 14.56 -2.39
N LEU A 220 24.22 13.75 -3.37
CA LEU A 220 25.15 13.18 -4.35
C LEU A 220 25.85 14.24 -5.21
N LEU A 221 25.19 15.37 -5.47
CA LEU A 221 25.73 16.50 -6.24
C LEU A 221 26.58 17.45 -5.39
N GLU A 222 26.07 17.86 -4.23
CA GLU A 222 26.66 18.92 -3.41
C GLU A 222 27.57 18.40 -2.29
N ARG A 223 27.47 17.11 -1.94
CA ARG A 223 28.22 16.45 -0.84
C ARG A 223 28.10 17.12 0.53
N LYS A 224 27.03 17.88 0.76
CA LYS A 224 26.73 18.51 2.07
C LYS A 224 26.07 17.50 3.02
N GLU A 225 26.71 17.23 4.16
CA GLU A 225 26.20 16.25 5.13
C GLU A 225 24.83 16.62 5.70
N ALA A 226 24.50 17.91 5.80
CA ALA A 226 23.17 18.38 6.20
C ALA A 226 22.06 17.84 5.27
N LEU A 227 22.33 17.72 3.96
CA LEU A 227 21.37 17.15 3.00
C LEU A 227 21.21 15.64 3.21
N ARG A 228 22.30 14.92 3.52
CA ARG A 228 22.25 13.49 3.82
C ARG A 228 21.44 13.23 5.09
N GLN A 229 21.70 14.00 6.14
CA GLN A 229 20.98 13.89 7.41
C GLN A 229 19.49 14.19 7.23
N TRP A 230 19.15 15.25 6.48
CA TRP A 230 17.75 15.57 6.17
C TRP A 230 17.08 14.46 5.33
N ALA A 231 17.78 13.88 4.35
CA ALA A 231 17.27 12.74 3.60
C ALA A 231 16.94 11.55 4.51
N ILE A 232 17.80 11.22 5.47
CA ILE A 232 17.56 10.15 6.45
C ILE A 232 16.33 10.46 7.30
N GLU A 233 16.19 11.70 7.81
CA GLU A 233 15.05 12.09 8.64
C GLU A 233 13.71 11.98 7.91
N GLU A 234 13.65 12.43 6.66
CA GLU A 234 12.45 12.30 5.83
C GLU A 234 12.18 10.84 5.45
N GLY A 235 13.23 10.05 5.18
CA GLY A 235 13.10 8.62 4.95
C GLY A 235 12.56 7.88 6.16
N GLU A 236 13.04 8.21 7.36
CA GLU A 236 12.54 7.65 8.62
C GLU A 236 11.09 8.08 8.92
N LYS A 237 10.69 9.31 8.56
CA LYS A 237 9.28 9.74 8.63
C LYS A 237 8.42 8.86 7.72
N ALA A 238 8.84 8.68 6.47
CA ALA A 238 8.14 7.80 5.53
C ALA A 238 8.03 6.37 6.06
N LEU A 239 9.11 5.84 6.65
CA LEU A 239 9.16 4.50 7.23
C LEU A 239 8.23 4.36 8.44
N ARG A 240 8.13 5.38 9.31
CA ARG A 240 7.17 5.37 10.43
C ARG A 240 5.72 5.33 9.96
N LEU A 241 5.42 6.05 8.88
CA LEU A 241 4.07 6.12 8.30
C LEU A 241 3.71 4.85 7.52
N ALA A 242 4.68 4.22 6.85
CA ALA A 242 4.49 3.00 6.05
C ALA A 242 5.58 1.94 6.35
N PRO A 243 5.55 1.29 7.53
CA PRO A 243 6.63 0.42 8.00
C PRO A 243 6.82 -0.89 7.22
N ARG A 244 5.93 -1.18 6.26
CA ARG A 244 5.94 -2.39 5.42
C ARG A 244 6.08 -2.07 3.93
N ASN A 245 6.25 -0.80 3.54
CA ASN A 245 6.48 -0.45 2.15
C ASN A 245 7.92 -0.82 1.78
N ALA A 246 8.07 -1.76 0.84
CA ALA A 246 9.37 -2.33 0.47
C ALA A 246 10.33 -1.28 -0.11
N SER A 247 9.83 -0.36 -0.93
CA SER A 247 10.65 0.71 -1.54
C SER A 247 11.15 1.71 -0.48
N ILE A 248 10.33 2.02 0.53
CA ILE A 248 10.74 2.88 1.65
C ILE A 248 11.78 2.17 2.53
N LEU A 249 11.53 0.90 2.87
CA LEU A 249 12.47 0.07 3.64
C LEU A 249 13.84 -0.01 2.95
N GLU A 250 13.84 -0.30 1.64
CA GLU A 250 15.05 -0.35 0.83
C GLU A 250 15.78 0.98 0.82
N HIS A 251 15.08 2.08 0.54
CA HIS A 251 15.68 3.40 0.43
C HIS A 251 16.31 3.87 1.74
N VAL A 252 15.62 3.69 2.88
CA VAL A 252 16.21 4.02 4.19
C VAL A 252 17.40 3.11 4.50
N GLY A 253 17.31 1.82 4.14
CA GLY A 253 18.45 0.90 4.24
C GLY A 253 19.66 1.36 3.44
N ILE A 254 19.46 1.81 2.19
CA ILE A 254 20.51 2.37 1.34
C ILE A 254 21.09 3.64 1.97
N LEU A 255 20.26 4.56 2.47
CA LEU A 255 20.75 5.78 3.11
C LEU A 255 21.64 5.51 4.32
N TYR A 256 21.29 4.52 5.16
CA TYR A 256 22.15 4.10 6.27
C TYR A 256 23.44 3.46 5.77
N ALA A 257 23.38 2.60 4.75
CA ALA A 257 24.57 1.98 4.15
C ALA A 257 25.53 3.02 3.55
N GLU A 258 25.01 4.04 2.88
CA GLU A 258 25.79 5.15 2.33
C GLU A 258 26.48 6.00 3.41
N ARG A 259 25.91 6.03 4.62
CA ARG A 259 26.51 6.66 5.80
C ARG A 259 27.51 5.73 6.52
N GLY A 260 27.58 4.46 6.13
CA GLY A 260 28.40 3.43 6.77
C GLY A 260 27.75 2.77 7.99
N ASP A 261 26.46 3.04 8.25
CA ASP A 261 25.69 2.43 9.34
C ASP A 261 25.06 1.11 8.87
N PHE A 262 25.90 0.09 8.69
CA PHE A 262 25.48 -1.20 8.14
C PHE A 262 24.58 -1.99 9.09
N ASP A 263 24.72 -1.77 10.41
CA ASP A 263 23.92 -2.40 11.45
C ASP A 263 22.44 -2.01 11.33
N ARG A 264 22.15 -0.75 10.97
CA ARG A 264 20.78 -0.31 10.65
C ARG A 264 20.35 -0.63 9.22
N ALA A 265 21.28 -0.63 8.27
CA ALA A 265 20.96 -0.87 6.86
C ALA A 265 20.47 -2.31 6.58
N LEU A 266 21.23 -3.31 7.05
CA LEU A 266 20.98 -4.72 6.76
C LEU A 266 19.56 -5.20 7.13
N PRO A 267 19.04 -4.98 8.36
CA PRO A 267 17.70 -5.44 8.72
C PRO A 267 16.60 -4.77 7.89
N LEU A 268 16.79 -3.52 7.44
CA LEU A 268 15.81 -2.83 6.59
C LEU A 268 15.78 -3.41 5.17
N LEU A 269 16.95 -3.68 4.59
CA LEU A 269 17.07 -4.30 3.26
C LEU A 269 16.50 -5.72 3.24
N LYS A 270 16.75 -6.51 4.29
CA LYS A 270 16.11 -7.83 4.46
C LYS A 270 14.59 -7.73 4.52
N LYS A 271 14.06 -6.77 5.30
CA LYS A 271 12.62 -6.51 5.36
C LYS A 271 12.05 -6.03 4.03
N ALA A 272 12.80 -5.31 3.21
CA ALA A 272 12.37 -4.92 1.87
C ALA A 272 12.16 -6.15 0.98
N VAL A 273 13.11 -7.09 0.99
CA VAL A 273 13.00 -8.39 0.32
C VAL A 273 11.79 -9.18 0.82
N GLU A 274 11.56 -9.25 2.13
CA GLU A 274 10.39 -9.94 2.70
C GLU A 274 9.06 -9.26 2.33
N SER A 275 9.05 -7.93 2.29
CA SER A 275 7.84 -7.14 2.02
C SER A 275 7.45 -7.15 0.54
N ASN A 276 8.42 -7.39 -0.35
CA ASN A 276 8.17 -7.58 -1.77
C ASN A 276 9.12 -8.62 -2.39
N PRO A 277 8.85 -9.93 -2.20
CA PRO A 277 9.78 -10.99 -2.59
C PRO A 277 9.93 -11.18 -4.09
N PHE A 278 9.04 -10.63 -4.92
CA PHE A 278 9.12 -10.76 -6.38
C PHE A 278 9.73 -9.54 -7.08
N GLU A 279 10.42 -8.69 -6.32
CA GLU A 279 11.14 -7.54 -6.85
C GLU A 279 12.65 -7.78 -6.80
N LEU A 280 13.24 -8.05 -7.96
CA LEU A 280 14.65 -8.44 -8.09
C LEU A 280 15.60 -7.34 -7.59
N SER A 281 15.22 -6.07 -7.77
CA SER A 281 16.04 -4.92 -7.37
C SER A 281 16.37 -4.92 -5.87
N HIS A 282 15.46 -5.42 -5.02
CA HIS A 282 15.70 -5.53 -3.57
C HIS A 282 16.81 -6.53 -3.23
N TYR A 283 16.86 -7.67 -3.92
CA TYR A 283 17.93 -8.67 -3.75
C TYR A 283 19.28 -8.11 -4.22
N LEU A 284 19.26 -7.42 -5.36
CA LEU A 284 20.45 -6.79 -5.92
C LEU A 284 21.01 -5.72 -4.97
N ASN A 285 20.16 -4.86 -4.42
CA ASN A 285 20.58 -3.82 -3.48
C ASN A 285 21.06 -4.41 -2.15
N LEU A 286 20.41 -5.45 -1.63
CA LEU A 286 20.90 -6.20 -0.48
C LEU A 286 22.30 -6.78 -0.73
N ALA A 287 22.50 -7.48 -1.85
CA ALA A 287 23.81 -8.04 -2.21
C ALA A 287 24.90 -6.96 -2.39
N ARG A 288 24.56 -5.84 -3.04
CA ARG A 288 25.49 -4.71 -3.22
C ARG A 288 25.92 -4.11 -1.88
N VAL A 289 24.97 -3.90 -0.96
CA VAL A 289 25.23 -3.34 0.37
C VAL A 289 26.06 -4.31 1.21
N CYS A 290 25.72 -5.60 1.23
CA CYS A 290 26.50 -6.64 1.91
C CYS A 290 27.95 -6.69 1.41
N ARG A 291 28.14 -6.67 0.08
CA ARG A 291 29.48 -6.65 -0.52
C ARG A 291 30.26 -5.39 -0.14
N TYR A 292 29.60 -4.23 -0.17
CA TYR A 292 30.22 -2.95 0.20
C TYR A 292 30.61 -2.93 1.68
N ALA A 293 29.73 -3.36 2.58
CA ALA A 293 30.01 -3.50 4.01
C ALA A 293 31.17 -4.48 4.26
N GLY A 294 31.17 -5.63 3.59
CA GLY A 294 32.26 -6.61 3.66
C GLY A 294 33.61 -6.00 3.30
N ARG A 295 33.71 -5.29 2.17
CA ARG A 295 34.94 -4.59 1.77
C ARG A 295 35.35 -3.51 2.77
N PHE A 296 34.40 -2.70 3.23
CA PHE A 296 34.65 -1.64 4.20
C PHE A 296 35.25 -2.17 5.51
N PHE A 297 34.74 -3.29 6.03
CA PHE A 297 35.28 -3.89 7.25
C PHE A 297 36.63 -4.58 7.03
N LEU A 298 36.87 -5.18 5.85
CA LEU A 298 38.20 -5.69 5.50
C LEU A 298 39.26 -4.59 5.45
N GLU A 299 38.94 -3.45 4.85
CA GLU A 299 39.83 -2.28 4.80
C GLU A 299 40.17 -1.74 6.20
N LYS A 300 39.24 -1.88 7.16
CA LYS A 300 39.45 -1.52 8.56
C LYS A 300 40.15 -2.60 9.39
N GLY A 301 40.42 -3.77 8.83
CA GLY A 301 40.97 -4.92 9.55
C GLY A 301 39.97 -5.65 10.46
N GLU A 302 38.67 -5.33 10.39
CA GLU A 302 37.59 -5.98 11.15
C GLU A 302 37.10 -7.24 10.40
N LYS A 303 37.97 -8.25 10.29
CA LYS A 303 37.72 -9.46 9.48
C LYS A 303 36.43 -10.20 9.87
N GLU A 304 36.15 -10.33 11.15
CA GLU A 304 34.98 -11.08 11.64
C GLU A 304 33.68 -10.42 11.17
N LYS A 305 33.57 -9.09 11.28
CA LYS A 305 32.40 -8.36 10.80
C LYS A 305 32.28 -8.44 9.28
N ALA A 306 33.40 -8.33 8.57
CA ALA A 306 33.39 -8.48 7.12
C ALA A 306 32.80 -9.83 6.70
N ILE A 307 33.24 -10.92 7.34
CA ILE A 307 32.74 -12.27 7.06
C ILE A 307 31.22 -12.35 7.27
N VAL A 308 30.69 -11.78 8.36
CA VAL A 308 29.25 -11.76 8.62
C VAL A 308 28.47 -11.09 7.47
N PHE A 309 28.88 -9.90 7.03
CA PHE A 309 28.19 -9.22 5.92
C PHE A 309 28.34 -9.96 4.58
N LEU A 310 29.50 -10.55 4.32
CA LEU A 310 29.71 -11.35 3.10
C LEU A 310 28.85 -12.62 3.10
N GLU A 311 28.70 -13.29 4.23
CA GLU A 311 27.80 -14.44 4.39
C GLU A 311 26.35 -14.06 4.14
N GLU A 312 25.91 -12.92 4.67
CA GLU A 312 24.57 -12.40 4.44
C GLU A 312 24.31 -12.06 2.97
N GLY A 313 25.31 -11.52 2.28
CA GLY A 313 25.24 -11.28 0.84
C GLY A 313 25.22 -12.57 0.01
N ILE A 314 25.96 -13.61 0.42
CA ILE A 314 25.92 -14.93 -0.23
C ILE A 314 24.56 -15.61 -0.01
N ALA A 315 23.97 -15.44 1.17
CA ALA A 315 22.65 -15.98 1.51
C ALA A 315 21.50 -15.44 0.65
N VAL A 316 21.72 -14.35 -0.12
CA VAL A 316 20.78 -13.83 -1.11
C VAL A 316 20.42 -14.88 -2.17
N GLU A 317 21.34 -15.79 -2.51
CA GLU A 317 21.08 -16.91 -3.43
C GLU A 317 19.90 -17.78 -2.97
N GLU A 318 19.88 -18.11 -1.67
CA GLU A 318 18.80 -18.91 -1.08
C GLU A 318 17.50 -18.11 -0.98
N LEU A 319 17.56 -16.80 -0.75
CA LEU A 319 16.38 -15.94 -0.77
C LEU A 319 15.74 -15.88 -2.16
N LEU A 320 16.54 -15.78 -3.23
CA LEU A 320 16.05 -15.84 -4.61
C LEU A 320 15.37 -17.18 -4.90
N ARG A 321 16.00 -18.30 -4.51
CA ARG A 321 15.43 -19.65 -4.68
C ARG A 321 14.10 -19.80 -3.94
N LYS A 322 13.99 -19.27 -2.72
CA LYS A 322 12.73 -19.24 -1.96
C LYS A 322 11.64 -18.44 -2.67
N ALA A 323 11.98 -17.31 -3.27
CA ALA A 323 11.04 -16.51 -4.04
C ALA A 323 10.58 -17.24 -5.31
N GLU A 324 11.50 -17.86 -6.06
CA GLU A 324 11.15 -18.68 -7.21
C GLU A 324 10.22 -19.83 -6.84
N GLY A 325 10.54 -20.58 -5.78
CA GLY A 325 9.72 -21.71 -5.30
C GLY A 325 8.35 -21.29 -4.75
N ARG A 326 8.21 -20.04 -4.31
CA ARG A 326 6.93 -19.45 -3.88
C ARG A 326 6.03 -19.09 -5.06
N SER A 327 6.61 -18.74 -6.21
CA SER A 327 5.86 -18.26 -7.36
C SER A 327 5.12 -19.41 -8.07
N LEU A 328 3.83 -19.21 -8.36
CA LEU A 328 3.03 -20.17 -9.15
C LEU A 328 3.41 -20.18 -10.63
N VAL A 329 4.19 -19.19 -11.09
CA VAL A 329 4.67 -19.08 -12.46
C VAL A 329 6.18 -18.85 -12.47
N PRO A 330 6.92 -19.32 -13.48
CA PRO A 330 8.34 -19.04 -13.59
C PRO A 330 8.61 -17.53 -13.58
N LEU A 331 9.58 -17.10 -12.76
CA LEU A 331 10.02 -15.70 -12.71
C LEU A 331 10.94 -15.42 -13.90
N LYS A 332 10.69 -14.30 -14.60
CA LYS A 332 11.55 -13.84 -15.71
C LYS A 332 12.61 -12.88 -15.17
N TRP A 333 13.50 -13.39 -14.33
CA TRP A 333 14.58 -12.61 -13.72
C TRP A 333 15.89 -12.78 -14.48
N ASP A 334 16.59 -11.66 -14.68
CA ASP A 334 18.01 -11.68 -15.03
C ASP A 334 18.84 -11.64 -13.73
N THR A 335 19.23 -12.81 -13.26
CA THR A 335 20.01 -12.95 -12.01
C THR A 335 21.53 -12.85 -12.23
N GLY A 336 21.99 -12.52 -13.44
CA GLY A 336 23.41 -12.50 -13.79
C GLY A 336 24.24 -11.60 -12.87
N GLU A 337 23.78 -10.36 -12.67
CA GLU A 337 24.48 -9.41 -11.80
C GLU A 337 24.51 -9.87 -10.33
N VAL A 338 23.40 -10.39 -9.81
CA VAL A 338 23.33 -10.88 -8.43
C VAL A 338 24.28 -12.07 -8.22
N ARG A 339 24.33 -13.01 -9.18
CA ARG A 339 25.26 -14.13 -9.14
C ARG A 339 26.71 -13.68 -9.17
N GLN A 340 27.05 -12.70 -10.01
CA GLN A 340 28.40 -12.13 -10.05
C GLN A 340 28.79 -11.55 -8.68
N LEU A 341 27.90 -10.77 -8.04
CA LEU A 341 28.16 -10.22 -6.71
C LEU A 341 28.36 -11.32 -5.66
N ILE A 342 27.60 -12.41 -5.72
CA ILE A 342 27.74 -13.56 -4.82
C ILE A 342 29.12 -14.22 -4.99
N GLU A 343 29.57 -14.46 -6.22
CA GLU A 343 30.89 -15.05 -6.47
C GLU A 343 32.04 -14.13 -6.03
N GLU A 344 31.90 -12.82 -6.22
CA GLU A 344 32.84 -11.84 -5.67
C GLU A 344 32.90 -11.93 -4.14
N MET A 345 31.74 -12.05 -3.47
CA MET A 345 31.68 -12.15 -2.00
C MET A 345 32.26 -13.48 -1.49
N LYS A 346 32.03 -14.61 -2.18
CA LYS A 346 32.67 -15.90 -1.87
C LYS A 346 34.20 -15.79 -1.90
N THR A 347 34.73 -15.14 -2.94
CA THR A 347 36.17 -14.90 -3.09
C THR A 347 36.72 -14.00 -1.99
N LEU A 348 36.02 -12.90 -1.67
CA LEU A 348 36.42 -11.99 -0.58
C LEU A 348 36.42 -12.69 0.79
N LYS A 349 35.40 -13.54 1.04
CA LYS A 349 35.29 -14.29 2.28
C LYS A 349 36.44 -15.28 2.45
N GLN A 350 36.82 -16.00 1.39
CA GLN A 350 37.95 -16.91 1.42
C GLN A 350 39.25 -16.17 1.80
N LYS A 351 39.54 -15.05 1.15
CA LYS A 351 40.72 -14.21 1.44
C LYS A 351 40.72 -13.62 2.85
N ALA A 352 39.55 -13.42 3.45
CA ALA A 352 39.43 -12.91 4.81
C ALA A 352 39.73 -13.98 5.87
N GLY A 353 39.35 -15.23 5.57
CA GLY A 353 39.56 -16.39 6.44
C GLY A 353 40.97 -17.00 6.39
N GLU A 354 41.69 -16.78 5.29
CA GLU A 354 43.16 -16.94 5.20
C GLU A 354 43.88 -15.82 5.99
#